data_AF-A0A1H6XSS9-F1
#
_entry.id   AF-A0A1H6XSS9-F1
#
_cell.length_a   1.000
_cell.length_b   1.000
_cell.length_c   1.000
_cell.angle_alpha   90.00
_cell.angle_beta   90.00
_cell.angle_gamma   90.00
#
_symmetry.space_group_name_H-M   'P 1'
#
loop_
_entity.id
_entity.type
_entity.pdbx_description
1 polymer ?
#
loop_
_entity_poly.entity_id
_entity_poly.type
_entity_poly.pdbx_seq_one_letter_code
_entity_poly.pdbx_strand_id
1 'polypeptide(L)'
;MEAEDPGNVLSEGAGIATCPTCEGGARVRYIGRLTANLTTAAAGRRTVTVTYQVKGDRSLMISINGAAPTTHRLSGTDWDTPRTFRYTATIPAGQVSMTFYNDTGPAPDIDKITIS
;
A
#
# COMPACT_ATOMS: atom_id res chain seq x y z
N MET A 1 3.32 -9.42 -0.47
CA MET A 1 4.32 -8.75 -1.32
C MET A 1 4.82 -7.56 -0.54
N GLU A 2 6.13 -7.37 -0.51
CA GLU A 2 6.71 -6.17 0.09
C GLU A 2 6.43 -4.97 -0.80
N ALA A 3 6.32 -3.79 -0.19
CA ALA A 3 6.11 -2.55 -0.92
C ALA A 3 7.34 -2.18 -1.76
N GLU A 4 8.52 -2.49 -1.25
CA GLU A 4 9.83 -2.30 -1.88
C GLU A 4 10.22 -3.40 -2.87
N ASP A 5 9.32 -4.35 -3.17
CA ASP A 5 9.56 -5.38 -4.19
C ASP A 5 9.98 -4.71 -5.52
N PRO A 6 11.09 -5.12 -6.16
CA PRO A 6 11.56 -4.52 -7.40
C PRO A 6 10.59 -4.68 -8.59
N GLY A 7 9.58 -5.55 -8.48
CA GLY A 7 8.48 -5.66 -9.44
C GLY A 7 7.41 -4.56 -9.29
N ASN A 8 7.44 -3.80 -8.19
CA ASN A 8 6.57 -2.65 -7.98
C ASN A 8 7.13 -1.41 -8.68
N VAL A 9 6.23 -0.49 -9.02
CA VAL A 9 6.61 0.80 -9.62
C VAL A 9 6.46 1.90 -8.58
N LEU A 10 7.55 2.61 -8.31
CA LEU A 10 7.60 3.79 -7.45
C LEU A 10 7.73 5.03 -8.33
N SER A 11 6.86 6.01 -8.12
CA SER A 11 6.91 7.27 -8.85
C SER A 11 6.45 8.45 -8.01
N GLU A 12 6.59 9.65 -8.57
CA GLU A 12 6.16 10.90 -7.93
C GLU A 12 6.79 11.13 -6.54
N GLY A 13 8.07 10.73 -6.39
CA GLY A 13 8.84 10.92 -5.16
C GLY A 13 8.79 9.73 -4.19
N ALA A 14 7.99 8.70 -4.48
CA ALA A 14 8.02 7.46 -3.70
C ALA A 14 9.42 6.83 -3.72
N GLY A 15 9.90 6.40 -2.55
CA GLY A 15 11.26 5.87 -2.42
C GLY A 15 11.38 4.81 -1.32
N ILE A 16 12.29 3.87 -1.52
CA ILE A 16 12.60 2.83 -0.55
C ILE A 16 13.44 3.42 0.58
N ALA A 17 13.15 3.02 1.82
CA ALA A 17 13.97 3.35 2.98
C ALA A 17 14.15 2.13 3.88
N THR A 18 15.31 2.04 4.52
CA THR A 18 15.55 1.03 5.56
C THR A 18 14.54 1.19 6.70
N CYS A 19 14.03 0.06 7.17
CA CYS A 19 13.06 -0.03 8.25
C CYS A 19 13.33 -1.29 9.06
N PRO A 20 14.13 -1.21 10.15
CA PRO A 20 14.47 -2.38 10.95
C PRO A 20 13.28 -3.08 11.62
N THR A 21 12.16 -2.37 11.75
CA THR A 21 10.91 -2.89 12.34
C THR A 21 9.93 -3.45 11.30
N CYS A 22 10.21 -3.25 10.01
CA CYS A 22 9.39 -3.75 8.91
C CYS A 22 9.74 -5.20 8.58
N GLU A 23 8.79 -5.90 7.97
CA GLU A 23 9.12 -7.17 7.33
C GLU A 23 10.09 -6.90 6.17
N GLY A 24 11.05 -7.79 5.91
CA GLY A 24 12.05 -7.56 4.87
C GLY A 24 13.08 -6.46 5.16
N GLY A 25 12.91 -5.66 6.22
CA GLY A 25 13.87 -4.64 6.65
C GLY A 25 13.81 -3.32 5.88
N ALA A 26 12.78 -3.12 5.04
CA ALA A 26 12.58 -1.91 4.27
C ALA A 26 11.08 -1.56 4.17
N ARG A 27 10.79 -0.41 3.56
CA ARG A 27 9.46 0.09 3.27
C ARG A 27 9.52 1.12 2.17
N VAL A 28 8.37 1.53 1.66
CA VAL A 28 8.22 2.67 0.76
C VAL A 28 7.71 3.88 1.54
N ARG A 29 8.41 5.00 1.38
CA ARG A 29 8.10 6.30 2.00
C ARG A 29 7.87 7.37 0.95
N TYR A 30 7.35 8.51 1.39
CA TYR A 30 7.06 9.68 0.52
C TYR A 30 6.19 9.31 -0.68
N ILE A 31 5.18 8.47 -0.44
CA ILE A 31 4.34 7.91 -1.50
C ILE A 31 3.63 9.03 -2.27
N GLY A 32 4.16 9.36 -3.44
CA GLY A 32 3.39 9.98 -4.53
C GLY A 32 2.53 8.90 -5.16
N ARG A 33 3.16 7.90 -5.80
CA ARG A 33 2.50 6.66 -6.22
C ARG A 33 3.38 5.44 -5.96
N LEU A 34 2.78 4.41 -5.37
CA LEU A 34 3.29 3.05 -5.32
C LEU A 34 2.31 2.16 -6.09
N THR A 35 2.75 1.52 -7.18
CA THR A 35 1.92 0.58 -7.93
C THR A 35 2.46 -0.83 -7.74
N ALA A 36 1.67 -1.67 -7.06
CA ALA A 36 1.96 -3.07 -6.89
C ALA A 36 1.27 -3.89 -7.96
N ASN A 37 2.03 -4.70 -8.70
CA ASN A 37 1.51 -5.57 -9.74
C ASN A 37 1.41 -7.00 -9.21
N LEU A 38 0.26 -7.63 -9.39
CA LEU A 38 0.07 -9.03 -9.04
C LEU A 38 -0.78 -9.76 -10.08
N THR A 39 -0.74 -11.09 -10.02
CA THR A 39 -1.63 -11.94 -10.80
C THR A 39 -2.57 -12.67 -9.87
N THR A 40 -3.86 -12.66 -10.18
CA THR A 40 -4.85 -13.45 -9.44
C THR A 40 -5.49 -14.51 -10.34
N ALA A 41 -5.65 -15.72 -9.81
CA ALA A 41 -6.16 -16.84 -10.62
C ALA A 41 -7.66 -16.71 -10.94
N ALA A 42 -8.44 -16.12 -10.04
CA ALA A 42 -9.89 -16.01 -10.14
C ALA A 42 -10.36 -14.67 -9.58
N ALA A 43 -11.38 -14.11 -10.22
CA ALA A 43 -12.03 -12.90 -9.73
C ALA A 43 -12.78 -13.22 -8.43
N GLY A 44 -12.85 -12.27 -7.51
CA GLY A 44 -13.64 -12.46 -6.31
C GLY A 44 -13.41 -11.40 -5.24
N ARG A 45 -14.24 -11.48 -4.21
CA ARG A 45 -14.12 -10.64 -3.02
C ARG A 45 -12.93 -11.15 -2.19
N ARG A 46 -11.92 -10.30 -1.99
CA ARG A 46 -10.68 -10.61 -1.26
C ARG A 46 -10.46 -9.60 -0.14
N THR A 47 -9.79 -10.04 0.91
CA THR A 47 -9.30 -9.15 1.97
C THR A 47 -7.94 -8.62 1.56
N VAL A 48 -7.82 -7.31 1.47
CA VAL A 48 -6.55 -6.60 1.29
C VAL A 48 -6.10 -6.14 2.67
N THR A 49 -4.92 -6.60 3.08
CA THR A 49 -4.24 -6.16 4.30
C THR A 49 -3.03 -5.31 3.90
N VAL A 50 -2.92 -4.13 4.49
CA VAL A 50 -1.76 -3.25 4.31
C VAL A 50 -1.10 -3.06 5.66
N THR A 51 0.20 -3.36 5.72
CA THR A 51 1.09 -3.01 6.83
C THR A 51 1.72 -1.65 6.54
N TYR A 52 1.65 -0.73 7.50
CA TYR A 52 2.05 0.66 7.32
C TYR A 52 2.63 1.27 8.60
N GLN A 53 3.34 2.40 8.47
CA GLN A 53 3.70 3.27 9.59
C GLN A 53 3.22 4.70 9.32
N VAL A 54 2.78 5.38 10.38
CA VAL A 54 2.28 6.76 10.26
C VAL A 54 2.43 7.52 11.58
N LYS A 55 2.87 8.77 11.48
CA LYS A 55 2.75 9.75 12.56
C LYS A 55 1.64 10.77 12.24
N GLY A 56 0.67 10.87 13.14
CA GLY A 56 -0.55 11.65 12.95
C GLY A 56 -1.58 10.91 12.10
N ASP A 57 -2.54 11.67 11.57
CA ASP A 57 -3.59 11.15 10.70
C ASP A 57 -3.24 11.39 9.23
N ARG A 58 -3.26 10.33 8.44
CA ARG A 58 -3.07 10.40 6.99
C ARG A 58 -4.12 9.57 6.26
N SER A 59 -4.47 10.02 5.06
CA SER A 59 -5.30 9.24 4.15
C SER A 59 -4.43 8.34 3.28
N LEU A 60 -4.96 7.17 2.93
CA LEU A 60 -4.43 6.29 1.90
C LEU A 60 -5.54 5.98 0.91
N MET A 61 -5.31 6.34 -0.34
CA MET A 61 -6.18 6.05 -1.47
C MET A 61 -5.65 4.82 -2.20
N ILE A 62 -6.54 3.88 -2.52
CA ILE A 62 -6.18 2.64 -3.22
C ILE A 62 -7.06 2.48 -4.45
N SER A 63 -6.43 2.46 -5.62
CA SER A 63 -7.08 2.20 -6.90
C SER A 63 -6.67 0.83 -7.43
N ILE A 64 -7.65 0.04 -7.87
CA ILE A 64 -7.43 -1.26 -8.51
C ILE A 64 -7.71 -1.10 -10.00
N ASN A 65 -6.74 -1.42 -10.85
CA ASN A 65 -6.83 -1.32 -12.31
C ASN A 65 -7.31 0.06 -12.80
N GLY A 66 -6.94 1.14 -12.11
CA GLY A 66 -7.33 2.51 -12.46
C GLY A 66 -8.78 2.88 -12.13
N ALA A 67 -9.52 2.03 -11.43
CA ALA A 67 -10.87 2.34 -10.97
C ALA A 67 -10.87 3.47 -9.91
N ALA A 68 -12.06 4.01 -9.63
CA ALA A 68 -12.23 5.00 -8.55
C ALA A 68 -11.66 4.45 -7.22
N PRO A 69 -10.85 5.23 -6.50
CA PRO A 69 -10.14 4.74 -5.33
C PRO A 69 -11.05 4.57 -4.12
N THR A 70 -10.73 3.60 -3.26
CA THR A 70 -11.22 3.61 -1.87
C THR A 70 -10.28 4.45 -1.02
N THR A 71 -10.85 5.24 -0.11
CA THR A 71 -10.06 6.09 0.81
C THR A 71 -10.13 5.54 2.22
N HIS A 72 -8.96 5.39 2.84
CA HIS A 72 -8.82 4.89 4.21
C HIS A 72 -8.09 5.92 5.06
N ARG A 73 -8.66 6.27 6.22
CA ARG A 73 -7.98 7.12 7.21
C ARG A 73 -7.20 6.25 8.17
N LEU A 74 -5.91 6.53 8.30
CA LEU A 74 -4.96 5.74 9.05
C LEU A 74 -4.24 6.65 10.04
N SER A 75 -4.09 6.17 11.27
CA SER A 75 -3.55 6.96 12.37
C SER A 75 -2.48 6.20 13.15
N GLY A 76 -1.56 6.97 13.73
CA GLY A 76 -0.42 6.44 14.45
C GLY A 76 0.41 7.55 15.08
N THR A 77 1.39 7.15 15.87
CA THR A 77 2.13 8.03 16.78
C THR A 77 3.56 8.30 16.35
N ASP A 78 4.09 7.48 15.44
CA ASP A 78 5.51 7.41 15.10
C ASP A 78 5.73 6.72 13.74
N TRP A 79 6.98 6.73 13.28
CA TRP A 79 7.37 6.15 11.99
C TRP A 79 8.01 4.78 12.14
N ASP A 80 7.99 4.17 13.31
CA ASP A 80 8.79 2.97 13.60
C ASP A 80 7.93 1.80 14.07
N THR A 81 6.66 2.03 14.41
CA THR A 81 5.70 1.01 14.85
C THR A 81 4.84 0.57 13.67
N PRO A 82 5.03 -0.67 13.14
CA PRO A 82 4.15 -1.21 12.12
C PRO A 82 2.72 -1.35 12.63
N ARG A 83 1.77 -0.96 11.79
CA ARG A 83 0.32 -1.09 12.00
C ARG A 83 -0.29 -1.81 10.81
N THR A 84 -1.47 -2.38 10.99
CA THR A 84 -2.21 -3.00 9.88
C THR A 84 -3.61 -2.43 9.78
N PHE A 85 -4.10 -2.28 8.55
CA PHE A 85 -5.53 -2.16 8.30
C PHE A 85 -5.96 -3.18 7.26
N ARG A 86 -7.24 -3.51 7.29
CA ARG A 86 -7.85 -4.49 6.39
C ARG A 86 -9.11 -3.89 5.79
N TYR A 87 -9.29 -4.14 4.50
CA TYR A 87 -10.56 -3.86 3.85
C TYR A 87 -10.84 -4.94 2.81
N THR A 88 -12.09 -5.02 2.39
CA THR A 88 -12.51 -5.99 1.39
C THR A 88 -12.72 -5.30 0.05
N ALA A 89 -12.16 -5.87 -1.01
CA ALA A 89 -12.33 -5.39 -2.37
C ALA A 89 -12.65 -6.54 -3.32
N THR A 90 -13.34 -6.24 -4.41
CA THR A 90 -13.47 -7.18 -5.53
C THR A 90 -12.21 -7.07 -6.38
N ILE A 91 -11.44 -8.15 -6.44
CA ILE A 91 -10.22 -8.23 -7.23
C ILE A 91 -10.53 -9.02 -8.51
N PRO A 92 -10.26 -8.48 -9.72
CA PRO A 92 -10.48 -9.19 -10.97
C PRO A 92 -9.43 -10.27 -11.19
N ALA A 93 -9.76 -11.30 -11.97
CA ALA A 93 -8.80 -12.33 -12.40
C ALA A 93 -7.74 -11.75 -13.34
N GLY A 94 -6.59 -12.41 -13.42
CA GLY A 94 -5.48 -12.04 -14.30
C GLY A 94 -4.56 -10.99 -13.66
N GLN A 95 -3.96 -10.16 -14.50
CA GLN A 95 -3.06 -9.10 -14.07
C GLN A 95 -3.85 -7.98 -13.38
N VAL A 96 -3.40 -7.62 -12.19
CA VAL A 96 -4.00 -6.58 -11.34
C VAL A 96 -2.92 -5.58 -10.97
N SER A 97 -3.19 -4.30 -11.20
CA SER A 97 -2.40 -3.20 -10.67
C SER A 97 -3.14 -2.56 -9.49
N MET A 98 -2.49 -2.51 -8.34
CA MET A 98 -3.01 -1.83 -7.16
C MET A 98 -2.14 -0.61 -6.88
N THR A 99 -2.71 0.59 -7.07
CA THR A 99 -2.00 1.86 -6.90
C THR A 99 -2.38 2.50 -5.57
N PHE A 100 -1.37 2.83 -4.79
CA PHE A 100 -1.44 3.45 -3.47
C PHE A 100 -0.92 4.88 -3.55
N TYR A 101 -1.70 5.84 -3.06
CA TYR A 101 -1.39 7.28 -3.17
C TYR A 101 -2.23 8.11 -2.18
N ASN A 102 -2.02 9.43 -2.16
CA ASN A 102 -2.91 10.37 -1.49
C ASN A 102 -2.85 11.73 -2.20
N ASP A 103 -3.91 12.11 -2.92
CA ASP A 103 -3.95 13.39 -3.66
C ASP A 103 -4.22 14.61 -2.75
N THR A 104 -4.57 14.37 -1.48
CA THR A 104 -4.93 15.44 -0.53
C THR A 104 -3.84 15.76 0.48
N GLY A 105 -2.69 15.10 0.39
CA GLY A 105 -1.56 15.29 1.30
C GLY A 105 -0.65 14.07 1.35
N PRO A 106 0.26 13.98 2.33
CA PRO A 106 1.14 12.83 2.43
C PRO A 106 0.37 11.56 2.80
N ALA A 107 0.73 10.43 2.20
CA ALA A 107 0.26 9.10 2.61
C ALA A 107 1.11 8.53 3.77
N PRO A 108 0.63 7.49 4.49
CA PRO A 108 1.48 6.64 5.33
C PRO A 108 2.64 6.02 4.56
N ASP A 109 3.67 5.57 5.28
CA ASP A 109 4.68 4.70 4.70
C ASP A 109 4.10 3.28 4.61
N ILE A 110 4.37 2.54 3.54
CA ILE A 110 3.85 1.18 3.35
C ILE A 110 5.01 0.19 3.40
N ASP A 111 4.84 -0.83 4.24
CA ASP A 111 5.77 -1.94 4.44
C ASP A 111 5.35 -3.12 3.53
N LYS A 112 4.12 -3.62 3.71
CA LYS A 112 3.67 -4.86 3.06
C LYS A 112 2.22 -4.82 2.63
N ILE A 113 1.93 -5.50 1.51
CA ILE A 113 0.57 -5.73 1.01
C ILE A 113 0.30 -7.24 0.93
N THR A 114 -0.83 -7.68 1.50
CA THR A 114 -1.28 -9.07 1.44
C THR A 114 -2.72 -9.14 0.93
N ILE A 115 -3.01 -10.10 0.05
CA ILE A 115 -4.34 -10.34 -0.49
C ILE A 115 -4.71 -11.80 -0.22
N SER A 116 -5.85 -12.03 0.43
CA SER A 116 -6.39 -13.35 0.77
C SER A 116 -7.85 -13.49 0.34
#